data_AF-A0A3S3GP06-F1
#
_entry.id   AF-A0A3S3GP06-F1
#
_cell.length_a   1.000
_cell.length_b   1.000
_cell.length_c   1.000
_cell.angle_alpha   90.00
_cell.angle_beta   90.00
_cell.angle_gamma   90.00
#
_symmetry.space_group_name_H-M   'P 1'
#
loop_
_entity.id
_entity.type
_entity.pdbx_description
1 polymer ?
#
loop_
_entity_poly.entity_id
_entity_poly.type
_entity_poly.pdbx_seq_one_letter_code
_entity_poly.pdbx_strand_id
1 'polypeptide(L)'
;MKRIAYRKVFWRIVPFLMLCYVVAYLDRVNVGFAKLQMSTDLAFSETVYGLGAGIFFIGYFLFEVPSNVILHKVGARVWIARIMITWGLISAGFMFTASAPMFYLLRFLLGVAEAGFYPGIILFLTYWYPSHRRAKIIAIFMSAIPISGIFGNPLSGWIMDSFHGSNGLAGWQWMFLIEAVPAILLGIAVFFFLDNGIRHAKWLSEAEKQAIEREIAQEEHGKERSHSVAGIFRDPRIWLMCLIYFCFVMGQYGLTFWMPTLVKATGVAGNLNIGLISAIPFICAVIAMNFFGRSADRYRERRWHLVVPALFGAVGFVVAAASPDPTIAIAFLSLAAAGAITCAPLFWSLPTAFLGGTGAAAGIALINSVGNLAGFVSPYLVGYLKDLTGTTQVGMYALAAILMVGAILVLTVPPKLVNR
;
A
#
# COMPACT_ATOMS: atom_id res chain seq x y z
N MET A 1 23.44 -13.06 -22.72
CA MET A 1 23.46 -11.57 -22.61
C MET A 1 22.24 -11.01 -21.90
N LYS A 2 21.01 -11.18 -22.42
CA LYS A 2 19.74 -10.68 -21.80
C LYS A 2 19.58 -11.02 -20.30
N ARG A 3 19.82 -12.28 -19.91
CA ARG A 3 19.73 -12.72 -18.50
C ARG A 3 20.70 -11.97 -17.57
N ILE A 4 21.90 -11.64 -18.05
CA ILE A 4 22.91 -10.90 -17.29
C ILE A 4 22.49 -9.43 -17.15
N ALA A 5 22.03 -8.82 -18.25
CA ALA A 5 21.53 -7.45 -18.26
C ALA A 5 20.37 -7.26 -17.26
N TYR A 6 19.33 -8.11 -17.34
CA TYR A 6 18.21 -8.04 -16.40
C TYR A 6 18.60 -8.34 -14.95
N ARG A 7 19.63 -9.16 -14.71
CA ARG A 7 20.14 -9.40 -13.36
C ARG A 7 20.82 -8.15 -12.79
N LYS A 8 21.59 -7.41 -13.60
CA LYS A 8 22.18 -6.12 -13.21
C LYS A 8 21.10 -5.08 -12.92
N VAL A 9 20.12 -4.96 -13.82
CA VAL A 9 18.96 -4.07 -13.65
C VAL A 9 18.22 -4.40 -12.35
N PHE A 10 17.97 -5.69 -12.10
CA PHE A 10 17.29 -6.14 -10.89
C PHE A 10 18.02 -5.68 -9.63
N TRP A 11 19.28 -6.08 -9.45
CA TRP A 11 20.03 -5.80 -8.22
C TRP A 11 20.31 -4.32 -8.00
N ARG A 12 20.36 -3.52 -9.07
CA ARG A 12 20.56 -2.09 -8.94
C ARG A 12 19.25 -1.35 -8.63
N ILE A 13 18.17 -1.65 -9.35
CA ILE A 13 16.95 -0.83 -9.31
C ILE A 13 15.94 -1.38 -8.29
N VAL A 14 15.66 -2.68 -8.31
CA VAL A 14 14.48 -3.24 -7.61
C VAL A 14 14.61 -3.18 -6.08
N PRO A 15 15.72 -3.62 -5.45
CA PRO A 15 15.90 -3.49 -4.00
C PRO A 15 15.85 -2.03 -3.53
N PHE A 16 16.41 -1.10 -4.31
CA PHE A 16 16.41 0.32 -3.96
C PHE A 16 15.00 0.93 -4.00
N LEU A 17 14.24 0.65 -5.06
CA LEU A 17 12.84 1.08 -5.15
C LEU A 17 11.98 0.43 -4.05
N MET A 18 12.23 -0.84 -3.76
CA MET A 18 11.56 -1.56 -2.67
C MET A 18 11.83 -0.89 -1.32
N LEU A 19 13.08 -0.49 -1.04
CA LEU A 19 13.43 0.29 0.17
C LEU A 19 12.69 1.63 0.21
N CYS A 20 12.64 2.37 -0.90
CA CYS A 20 11.89 3.63 -0.98
C CYS A 20 10.39 3.41 -0.68
N TYR A 21 9.83 2.28 -1.12
CA TYR A 21 8.42 1.96 -0.89
C TYR A 21 8.15 1.44 0.53
N VAL A 22 9.11 0.76 1.17
CA VAL A 22 9.04 0.45 2.61
C VAL A 22 8.92 1.75 3.40
N VAL A 23 9.75 2.75 3.10
CA VAL A 23 9.73 4.06 3.78
C VAL A 23 8.44 4.81 3.49
N ALA A 24 7.94 4.80 2.24
CA ALA A 24 6.65 5.40 1.89
C ALA A 24 5.48 4.78 2.68
N TYR A 25 5.45 3.44 2.77
CA TYR A 25 4.41 2.78 3.56
C TYR A 25 4.55 3.01 5.06
N LEU A 26 5.78 3.08 5.56
CA LEU A 26 6.05 3.39 6.96
C LEU A 26 5.48 4.75 7.34
N ASP A 27 5.79 5.81 6.58
CA ASP A 27 5.22 7.16 6.82
C ASP A 27 3.70 7.22 6.63
N ARG A 28 3.15 6.37 5.78
CA ARG A 28 1.69 6.30 5.61
C ARG A 28 1.00 5.75 6.86
N VAL A 29 1.60 4.77 7.53
CA VAL A 29 0.92 3.95 8.56
C VAL A 29 1.39 4.26 9.98
N ASN A 30 2.55 4.90 10.16
CA ASN A 30 3.12 5.26 11.47
C ASN A 30 2.16 6.08 12.34
N VAL A 31 1.27 6.84 11.72
CA VAL A 31 0.21 7.56 12.41
C VAL A 31 -0.70 6.69 13.28
N GLY A 32 -0.82 5.39 12.97
CA GLY A 32 -1.51 4.42 13.82
C GLY A 32 -0.80 4.16 15.14
N PHE A 33 0.53 4.30 15.16
CA PHE A 33 1.35 4.33 16.38
C PHE A 33 1.26 5.70 17.05
N ALA A 34 1.41 6.81 16.30
CA ALA A 34 1.29 8.16 16.86
C ALA A 34 0.00 8.32 17.69
N LYS A 35 -1.11 7.81 17.17
CA LYS A 35 -2.43 7.76 17.84
C LYS A 35 -2.37 7.26 19.28
N LEU A 36 -1.49 6.31 19.61
CA LEU A 36 -1.39 5.73 20.96
C LEU A 36 -1.03 6.76 22.04
N GLN A 37 -0.38 7.86 21.66
CA GLN A 37 -0.03 9.00 22.52
C GLN A 37 -0.73 10.30 22.05
N MET A 38 -0.61 10.65 20.77
CA MET A 38 -1.09 11.89 20.16
C MET A 38 -2.58 12.14 20.38
N SER A 39 -3.42 11.10 20.35
CA SER A 39 -4.86 11.27 20.57
C SER A 39 -5.17 11.75 21.99
N THR A 40 -4.40 11.31 22.98
CA THR A 40 -4.53 11.79 24.36
C THR A 40 -3.99 13.21 24.49
N ASP A 41 -2.80 13.48 23.96
CA ASP A 41 -2.15 14.80 24.04
C ASP A 41 -2.98 15.92 23.40
N LEU A 42 -3.68 15.61 22.29
CA LEU A 42 -4.46 16.58 21.52
C LEU A 42 -5.98 16.44 21.71
N ALA A 43 -6.42 15.57 22.62
CA ALA A 43 -7.83 15.26 22.87
C ALA A 43 -8.62 14.86 21.60
N PHE A 44 -8.01 14.06 20.72
CA PHE A 44 -8.67 13.58 19.51
C PHE A 44 -9.58 12.40 19.82
N SER A 45 -10.82 12.45 19.32
CA SER A 45 -11.69 11.29 19.27
C SER A 45 -11.20 10.26 18.23
N GLU A 46 -11.78 9.06 18.26
CA GLU A 46 -11.45 8.01 17.31
C GLU A 46 -11.89 8.38 15.88
N THR A 47 -13.00 9.11 15.76
CA THR A 47 -13.48 9.71 14.50
C THR A 47 -12.52 10.77 13.97
N VAL A 48 -11.97 11.63 14.84
CA VAL A 48 -10.97 12.63 14.44
C VAL A 48 -9.73 11.95 13.86
N TYR A 49 -9.19 10.96 14.59
CA TYR A 49 -8.08 10.16 14.07
C TYR A 49 -8.43 9.49 12.73
N GLY A 50 -9.59 8.83 12.67
CA GLY A 50 -10.05 8.09 11.49
C GLY A 50 -10.24 8.97 10.26
N LEU A 51 -10.80 10.17 10.44
CA LEU A 51 -10.97 11.15 9.36
C LEU A 51 -9.61 11.64 8.85
N GLY A 52 -8.68 11.98 9.75
CA GLY A 52 -7.34 12.40 9.32
C GLY A 52 -6.56 11.28 8.64
N ALA A 53 -6.69 10.04 9.12
CA ALA A 53 -6.15 8.86 8.43
C ALA A 53 -6.74 8.67 7.04
N GLY A 54 -8.03 8.92 6.89
CA GLY A 54 -8.69 8.81 5.60
C GLY A 54 -8.36 9.93 4.61
N ILE A 55 -8.30 11.18 5.07
CA ILE A 55 -8.16 12.38 4.20
C ILE A 55 -6.90 12.33 3.33
N PHE A 56 -5.84 11.66 3.80
CA PHE A 56 -4.65 11.35 2.99
C PHE A 56 -5.01 10.77 1.61
N PHE A 57 -5.97 9.84 1.55
CA PHE A 57 -6.36 9.19 0.30
C PHE A 57 -7.14 10.09 -0.65
N ILE A 58 -7.78 11.15 -0.14
CA ILE A 58 -8.43 12.16 -0.98
C ILE A 58 -7.38 12.99 -1.71
N GLY A 59 -6.36 13.46 -0.98
CA GLY A 59 -5.22 14.16 -1.59
C GLY A 59 -4.48 13.28 -2.60
N TYR A 60 -4.22 12.03 -2.22
CA TYR A 60 -3.59 11.04 -3.09
C TYR A 60 -4.40 10.82 -4.37
N PHE A 61 -5.71 10.53 -4.26
CA PHE A 61 -6.61 10.27 -5.38
C PHE A 61 -6.67 11.44 -6.38
N LEU A 62 -6.86 12.66 -5.88
CA LEU A 62 -7.02 13.86 -6.73
C LEU A 62 -5.75 14.20 -7.52
N PHE A 63 -4.57 13.95 -6.92
CA PHE A 63 -3.29 14.36 -7.49
C PHE A 63 -2.50 13.21 -8.13
N GLU A 64 -2.97 11.98 -8.05
CA GLU A 64 -2.29 10.81 -8.64
C GLU A 64 -2.12 10.95 -10.16
N VAL A 65 -3.20 11.27 -10.88
CA VAL A 65 -3.16 11.42 -12.35
C VAL A 65 -2.33 12.64 -12.76
N PRO A 66 -2.55 13.86 -12.23
CA PRO A 66 -1.70 15.02 -12.52
C PRO A 66 -0.21 14.76 -12.25
N SER A 67 0.12 14.13 -11.12
CA SER A 67 1.51 13.86 -10.73
C SER A 67 2.19 12.94 -11.74
N ASN A 68 1.53 11.89 -12.24
CA ASN A 68 2.10 11.00 -13.26
C ASN A 68 2.30 11.68 -14.62
N VAL A 69 1.38 12.58 -15.01
CA VAL A 69 1.54 13.36 -16.25
C VAL A 69 2.81 14.22 -16.17
N ILE A 70 3.07 14.84 -15.02
CA ILE A 70 4.28 15.64 -14.83
C ILE A 70 5.52 14.73 -14.76
N LEU A 71 5.44 13.57 -14.10
CA LEU A 71 6.52 12.58 -14.07
C LEU A 71 6.96 12.17 -15.47
N HIS A 72 6.02 11.97 -16.39
CA HIS A 72 6.32 11.64 -17.79
C HIS A 72 7.02 12.79 -18.53
N LYS A 73 6.72 14.05 -18.19
CA LYS A 73 7.32 15.23 -18.83
C LYS A 73 8.71 15.57 -18.29
N VAL A 74 8.89 15.49 -16.97
CA VAL A 74 10.10 15.94 -16.26
C VAL A 74 11.10 14.79 -16.06
N GLY A 75 10.63 13.54 -16.16
CA GLY A 75 11.42 12.33 -15.95
C GLY A 75 11.30 11.78 -14.53
N ALA A 76 11.31 10.46 -14.44
CA ALA A 76 11.10 9.72 -13.19
C ALA A 76 12.13 10.07 -12.11
N ARG A 77 13.40 10.24 -12.48
CA ARG A 77 14.50 10.55 -11.54
C ARG A 77 14.22 11.81 -10.72
N VAL A 78 13.87 12.90 -11.40
CA VAL A 78 13.68 14.21 -10.76
C VAL A 78 12.35 14.24 -9.99
N TRP A 79 11.29 13.69 -10.59
CA TRP A 79 9.96 13.76 -10.00
C TRP A 79 9.81 12.86 -8.78
N ILE A 80 10.35 11.63 -8.81
CA ILE A 80 10.33 10.72 -7.65
C ILE A 80 11.16 11.33 -6.51
N ALA A 81 12.34 11.89 -6.79
CA ALA A 81 13.14 12.57 -5.78
C ALA A 81 12.36 13.72 -5.11
N ARG A 82 11.69 14.57 -5.91
CA ARG A 82 10.84 15.66 -5.42
C ARG A 82 9.73 15.13 -4.52
N ILE A 83 9.01 14.10 -4.96
CA ILE A 83 7.94 13.46 -4.17
C ILE A 83 8.50 13.05 -2.80
N MET A 84 9.58 12.28 -2.76
CA MET A 84 10.17 11.79 -1.52
C MET A 84 10.62 12.90 -0.56
N ILE A 85 11.31 13.92 -1.08
CA ILE A 85 11.79 15.04 -0.26
C ILE A 85 10.60 15.86 0.27
N THR A 86 9.63 16.19 -0.59
CA THR A 86 8.47 17.00 -0.18
C THR A 86 7.56 16.26 0.79
N TRP A 87 7.29 14.96 0.57
CA TRP A 87 6.55 14.15 1.54
C TRP A 87 7.34 14.05 2.85
N GLY A 88 8.64 13.75 2.82
CA GLY A 88 9.45 13.63 4.03
C GLY A 88 9.42 14.90 4.88
N LEU A 89 9.53 16.07 4.27
CA LEU A 89 9.40 17.36 4.97
C LEU A 89 8.02 17.56 5.60
N ILE A 90 6.95 17.17 4.90
CA ILE A 90 5.58 17.23 5.44
C ILE A 90 5.40 16.21 6.58
N SER A 91 5.97 15.01 6.46
CA SER A 91 5.96 13.98 7.50
C SER A 91 6.63 14.49 8.78
N ALA A 92 7.83 15.08 8.67
CA ALA A 92 8.49 15.73 9.80
C ALA A 92 7.63 16.85 10.41
N GLY A 93 6.91 17.59 9.58
CA GLY A 93 5.99 18.67 10.00
C GLY A 93 4.86 18.22 10.92
N PHE A 94 4.51 16.92 10.96
CA PHE A 94 3.51 16.40 11.91
C PHE A 94 3.91 16.63 13.36
N MET A 95 5.20 16.74 13.68
CA MET A 95 5.64 17.05 15.04
C MET A 95 5.04 18.36 15.59
N PHE A 96 4.64 19.29 14.72
CA PHE A 96 4.04 20.57 15.10
C PHE A 96 2.51 20.53 15.21
N THR A 97 1.90 19.37 14.99
CA THR A 97 0.44 19.23 15.03
C THR A 97 -0.11 19.57 16.41
N ALA A 98 -0.93 20.61 16.48
CA ALA A 98 -1.55 21.07 17.73
C ALA A 98 -3.08 20.98 17.75
N SER A 99 -3.72 20.64 16.62
CA SER A 99 -5.18 20.61 16.51
C SER A 99 -5.65 19.69 15.39
N ALA A 100 -6.94 19.29 15.43
CA ALA A 100 -7.54 18.44 14.40
C ALA A 100 -7.49 19.07 12.98
N PRO A 101 -7.78 20.38 12.78
CA PRO A 101 -7.64 20.99 11.46
C PRO A 101 -6.20 20.95 10.91
N MET A 102 -5.20 21.17 11.78
CA MET A 102 -3.79 21.08 11.37
C MET A 102 -3.42 19.64 11.00
N PHE A 103 -3.88 18.66 11.79
CA PHE A 103 -3.72 17.25 11.49
C PHE A 103 -4.31 16.90 10.13
N TYR A 104 -5.55 17.33 9.84
CA TYR A 104 -6.21 17.08 8.56
C TYR A 104 -5.48 17.75 7.39
N LEU A 105 -5.03 18.99 7.57
CA LEU A 105 -4.28 19.70 6.55
C LEU A 105 -2.98 18.98 6.21
N LEU A 106 -2.18 18.62 7.23
CA LEU A 106 -0.92 17.89 7.02
C LEU A 106 -1.16 16.53 6.37
N ARG A 107 -2.22 15.80 6.77
CA ARG A 107 -2.62 14.53 6.14
C ARG A 107 -3.00 14.68 4.68
N PHE A 108 -3.77 15.71 4.36
CA PHE A 108 -4.13 16.03 2.99
C PHE A 108 -2.89 16.36 2.16
N LEU A 109 -2.04 17.26 2.65
CA LEU A 109 -0.80 17.66 1.98
C LEU A 109 0.18 16.50 1.80
N LEU A 110 0.27 15.60 2.78
CA LEU A 110 1.03 14.37 2.68
C LEU A 110 0.52 13.51 1.52
N GLY A 111 -0.80 13.34 1.42
CA GLY A 111 -1.44 12.65 0.29
C GLY A 111 -1.14 13.31 -1.06
N VAL A 112 -1.19 14.64 -1.13
CA VAL A 112 -0.84 15.42 -2.34
C VAL A 112 0.63 15.24 -2.71
N ALA A 113 1.54 15.25 -1.73
CA ALA A 113 2.97 15.13 -1.96
C ALA A 113 3.38 13.72 -2.40
N GLU A 114 2.80 12.70 -1.77
CA GLU A 114 3.07 11.28 -2.06
C GLU A 114 2.35 10.80 -3.34
N ALA A 115 1.34 11.54 -3.80
CA ALA A 115 0.60 11.25 -5.02
C ALA A 115 1.55 11.07 -6.20
N GLY A 116 1.42 9.94 -6.90
CA GLY A 116 2.25 9.61 -8.04
C GLY A 116 3.50 8.78 -7.73
N PHE A 117 3.85 8.52 -6.46
CA PHE A 117 5.02 7.70 -6.12
C PHE A 117 4.89 6.26 -6.65
N TYR A 118 3.86 5.53 -6.20
CA TYR A 118 3.59 4.15 -6.61
C TYR A 118 3.42 4.02 -8.15
N PRO A 119 2.43 4.68 -8.78
CA PRO A 119 2.26 4.60 -10.24
C PRO A 119 3.47 5.13 -11.02
N GLY A 120 4.21 6.11 -10.47
CA GLY A 120 5.45 6.61 -11.05
C GLY A 120 6.54 5.55 -11.10
N ILE A 121 6.66 4.73 -10.04
CA ILE A 121 7.54 3.56 -10.02
C ILE A 121 7.06 2.50 -11.02
N ILE A 122 5.76 2.24 -11.10
CA ILE A 122 5.23 1.28 -12.09
C ILE A 122 5.55 1.74 -13.51
N LEU A 123 5.35 3.02 -13.82
CA LEU A 123 5.73 3.63 -15.10
C LEU A 123 7.23 3.51 -15.35
N PHE A 124 8.05 3.87 -14.36
CA PHE A 124 9.51 3.75 -14.46
C PHE A 124 9.96 2.33 -14.78
N LEU A 125 9.37 1.32 -14.13
CA LEU A 125 9.70 -0.09 -14.40
C LEU A 125 9.34 -0.52 -15.84
N THR A 126 8.40 0.16 -16.51
CA THR A 126 8.11 -0.11 -17.93
C THR A 126 9.27 0.24 -18.86
N TYR A 127 10.13 1.18 -18.46
CA TYR A 127 11.31 1.57 -19.22
C TYR A 127 12.45 0.54 -19.12
N TRP A 128 12.39 -0.36 -18.15
CA TRP A 128 13.45 -1.32 -17.84
C TRP A 128 13.05 -2.78 -18.07
N TYR A 129 11.74 -3.08 -18.04
CA TYR A 129 11.23 -4.44 -18.13
C TYR A 129 10.08 -4.59 -19.12
N PRO A 130 10.12 -5.62 -19.99
CA PRO A 130 8.95 -6.03 -20.78
C PRO A 130 7.86 -6.60 -19.87
N SER A 131 6.59 -6.57 -20.32
CA SER A 131 5.41 -6.93 -19.53
C SER A 131 5.49 -8.31 -18.88
N HIS A 132 5.97 -9.32 -19.61
CA HIS A 132 6.09 -10.70 -19.11
C HIS A 132 7.07 -10.85 -17.93
N ARG A 133 8.06 -9.96 -17.81
CA ARG A 133 8.98 -9.89 -16.65
C ARG A 133 8.46 -8.95 -15.58
N ARG A 134 7.81 -7.85 -16.00
CA ARG A 134 7.39 -6.76 -15.14
C ARG A 134 6.44 -7.21 -14.03
N ALA A 135 5.51 -8.12 -14.31
CA ALA A 135 4.58 -8.64 -13.30
C ALA A 135 5.31 -9.21 -12.06
N LYS A 136 6.36 -10.00 -12.28
CA LYS A 136 7.19 -10.55 -11.18
C LYS A 136 7.93 -9.46 -10.41
N ILE A 137 8.43 -8.44 -11.10
CA ILE A 137 9.13 -7.32 -10.46
C ILE A 137 8.17 -6.49 -9.61
N ILE A 138 6.97 -6.22 -10.12
CA ILE A 138 5.92 -5.52 -9.37
C ILE A 138 5.54 -6.32 -8.12
N ALA A 139 5.39 -7.65 -8.22
CA ALA A 139 5.08 -8.48 -7.05
C ALA A 139 6.18 -8.42 -5.97
N ILE A 140 7.46 -8.45 -6.37
CA ILE A 140 8.60 -8.28 -5.44
C ILE A 140 8.56 -6.89 -4.81
N PHE A 141 8.34 -5.86 -5.61
CA PHE A 141 8.22 -4.47 -5.14
C PHE A 141 7.07 -4.30 -4.14
N MET A 142 5.89 -4.85 -4.43
CA MET A 142 4.72 -4.79 -3.53
C MET A 142 4.90 -5.55 -2.21
N SER A 143 5.89 -6.46 -2.14
CA SER A 143 6.24 -7.10 -0.86
C SER A 143 6.79 -6.11 0.17
N ALA A 144 7.19 -4.91 -0.25
CA ALA A 144 7.52 -3.81 0.66
C ALA A 144 6.39 -3.45 1.63
N ILE A 145 5.12 -3.61 1.22
CA ILE A 145 3.95 -3.26 2.05
C ILE A 145 3.97 -4.02 3.38
N PRO A 146 3.90 -5.36 3.41
CA PRO A 146 3.96 -6.07 4.68
C PRO A 146 5.34 -5.97 5.34
N ILE A 147 6.44 -5.85 4.59
CA ILE A 147 7.78 -5.64 5.16
C ILE A 147 7.87 -4.34 5.96
N SER A 148 7.20 -3.28 5.52
CA SER A 148 7.11 -2.03 6.28
C SER A 148 6.44 -2.23 7.64
N GLY A 149 5.41 -3.08 7.73
CA GLY A 149 4.79 -3.41 9.03
C GLY A 149 5.67 -4.27 9.92
N ILE A 150 6.50 -5.15 9.34
CA ILE A 150 7.43 -6.01 10.10
C ILE A 150 8.51 -5.17 10.80
N PHE A 151 9.09 -4.20 10.11
CA PHE A 151 10.20 -3.39 10.64
C PHE A 151 9.76 -2.03 11.18
N GLY A 152 8.79 -1.39 10.53
CA GLY A 152 8.26 -0.08 10.91
C GLY A 152 7.52 -0.13 12.23
N ASN A 153 6.68 -1.14 12.48
CA ASN A 153 5.90 -1.19 13.72
C ASN A 153 6.78 -1.24 14.99
N PRO A 154 7.80 -2.13 15.09
CA PRO A 154 8.74 -2.09 16.21
C PRO A 154 9.56 -0.80 16.26
N LEU A 155 9.97 -0.26 15.10
CA LEU A 155 10.73 0.98 15.02
C LEU A 155 9.93 2.17 15.59
N SER A 156 8.68 2.33 15.17
CA SER A 156 7.77 3.38 15.67
C SER A 156 7.57 3.24 17.18
N GLY A 157 7.30 2.03 17.67
CA GLY A 157 7.15 1.76 19.09
C GLY A 157 8.42 2.06 19.90
N TRP A 158 9.58 1.65 19.39
CA TRP A 158 10.88 1.92 20.01
C TRP A 158 11.19 3.42 20.08
N ILE A 159 10.96 4.18 19.01
CA ILE A 159 11.19 5.63 18.99
C ILE A 159 10.27 6.31 20.01
N MET A 160 8.98 5.95 19.99
CA MET A 160 7.98 6.53 20.89
C MET A 160 8.26 6.25 22.37
N ASP A 161 8.87 5.11 22.72
CA ASP A 161 9.25 4.80 24.11
C ASP A 161 10.61 5.42 24.49
N SER A 162 11.60 5.38 23.59
CA SER A 162 12.98 5.78 23.90
C SER A 162 13.19 7.29 23.93
N PHE A 163 12.43 8.04 23.14
CA PHE A 163 12.58 9.50 23.00
C PHE A 163 11.46 10.28 23.69
N HIS A 164 10.51 9.60 24.35
CA HIS A 164 9.41 10.27 25.05
C HIS A 164 9.94 11.25 26.11
N GLY A 165 9.52 12.52 26.03
CA GLY A 165 9.92 13.57 26.96
C GLY A 165 11.33 14.14 26.70
N SER A 166 12.08 13.57 25.76
CA SER A 166 13.41 14.08 25.39
C SER A 166 13.28 15.43 24.68
N ASN A 167 14.06 16.42 25.13
CA ASN A 167 14.01 17.81 24.65
C ASN A 167 12.62 18.45 24.68
N GLY A 168 11.75 18.02 25.60
CA GLY A 168 10.39 18.57 25.74
C GLY A 168 9.40 18.12 24.66
N LEU A 169 9.78 17.15 23.82
CA LEU A 169 8.92 16.57 22.79
C LEU A 169 8.33 15.24 23.23
N ALA A 170 7.07 15.00 22.86
CA ALA A 170 6.40 13.72 23.03
C ALA A 170 7.00 12.65 22.09
N GLY A 171 6.82 11.38 22.45
CA GLY A 171 7.35 10.25 21.68
C GLY A 171 6.82 10.22 20.23
N TRP A 172 5.54 10.52 20.02
CA TRP A 172 4.95 10.59 18.68
C TRP A 172 5.53 11.72 17.81
N GLN A 173 5.95 12.84 18.41
CA GLN A 173 6.60 13.94 17.69
C GLN A 173 7.98 13.50 17.19
N TRP A 174 8.76 12.82 18.04
CA TRP A 174 10.04 12.22 17.66
C TRP A 174 9.89 11.15 16.58
N MET A 175 8.86 10.33 16.68
CA MET A 175 8.56 9.30 15.68
C MET A 175 8.40 9.91 14.29
N PHE A 176 7.52 10.91 14.12
CA PHE A 176 7.36 11.59 12.83
C PHE A 176 8.65 12.24 12.33
N LEU A 177 9.41 12.89 13.23
CA LEU A 177 10.65 13.56 12.85
C LEU A 177 11.73 12.56 12.38
N ILE A 178 11.97 11.49 13.13
CA ILE A 178 13.02 10.50 12.84
C ILE A 178 12.66 9.66 11.62
N GLU A 179 11.40 9.22 11.51
CA GLU A 179 10.95 8.39 10.39
C GLU A 179 10.90 9.14 9.05
N ALA A 180 10.76 10.46 9.08
CA ALA A 180 10.84 11.31 7.90
C ALA A 180 12.26 11.43 7.32
N VAL A 181 13.31 11.27 8.13
CA VAL A 181 14.71 11.44 7.69
C VAL A 181 15.08 10.44 6.56
N PRO A 182 14.81 9.13 6.69
CA PRO A 182 15.00 8.18 5.60
C PRO A 182 14.34 8.59 4.28
N ALA A 183 13.13 9.16 4.31
CA ALA A 183 12.42 9.58 3.10
C ALA A 183 13.19 10.68 2.36
N ILE A 184 13.67 11.69 3.09
CA ILE A 184 14.44 12.81 2.54
C ILE A 184 15.78 12.30 1.98
N LEU A 185 16.50 11.49 2.74
CA LEU A 185 17.80 10.95 2.32
C LEU A 185 17.67 10.03 1.09
N LEU A 186 16.65 9.17 1.07
CA LEU A 186 16.37 8.33 -0.10
C LEU A 186 15.91 9.15 -1.29
N GLY A 187 15.16 10.24 -1.10
CA GLY A 187 14.80 11.17 -2.17
C GLY A 187 16.03 11.82 -2.82
N ILE A 188 17.00 12.27 -1.99
CA ILE A 188 18.29 12.75 -2.48
C ILE A 188 19.05 11.62 -3.20
N ALA A 189 19.07 10.41 -2.63
CA ALA A 189 19.72 9.27 -3.25
C ALA A 189 19.08 8.91 -4.59
N VAL A 190 17.75 8.93 -4.72
CA VAL A 190 17.02 8.72 -5.98
C VAL A 190 17.50 9.70 -7.04
N PHE A 191 17.67 10.98 -6.66
CA PHE A 191 18.16 11.99 -7.57
C PHE A 191 19.57 11.70 -8.09
N PHE A 192 20.45 11.01 -7.36
CA PHE A 192 21.79 10.67 -7.85
C PHE A 192 21.91 9.26 -8.44
N PHE A 193 21.05 8.34 -8.01
CA PHE A 193 21.19 6.91 -8.26
C PHE A 193 20.35 6.39 -9.43
N LEU A 194 19.15 6.96 -9.67
CA LEU A 194 18.28 6.53 -10.76
C LEU A 194 18.67 7.20 -12.09
N ASP A 195 18.67 6.41 -13.16
CA ASP A 195 18.79 6.88 -14.54
C ASP A 195 17.41 6.96 -15.18
N ASN A 196 17.12 8.01 -15.95
CA ASN A 196 15.81 8.20 -16.60
C ASN A 196 15.47 7.16 -17.69
N GLY A 197 16.44 6.32 -18.10
CA GLY A 197 16.20 5.26 -19.07
C GLY A 197 17.48 4.50 -19.46
N ILE A 198 17.31 3.46 -20.26
CA ILE A 198 18.37 2.50 -20.62
C ILE A 198 19.59 3.19 -21.25
N ARG A 199 19.40 4.17 -22.15
CA ARG A 199 20.51 4.87 -22.81
C ARG A 199 21.40 5.67 -21.86
N HIS A 200 20.79 6.27 -20.84
CA HIS A 200 21.50 7.09 -19.85
C HIS A 200 22.24 6.24 -18.81
N ALA A 201 21.96 4.94 -18.74
CA ALA A 201 22.56 4.01 -17.79
C ALA A 201 24.06 3.84 -18.02
N LYS A 202 24.90 4.42 -17.16
CA LYS A 202 26.38 4.33 -17.28
C LYS A 202 26.96 2.97 -16.86
N TRP A 203 26.15 2.13 -16.20
CA TRP A 203 26.55 0.85 -15.61
C TRP A 203 26.16 -0.37 -16.49
N LEU A 204 25.52 -0.14 -17.63
CA LEU A 204 25.24 -1.15 -18.65
C LEU A 204 26.19 -0.97 -19.83
N SER A 205 26.69 -2.09 -20.39
CA SER A 205 27.41 -2.04 -21.67
C SER A 205 26.43 -1.77 -22.82
N GLU A 206 26.92 -1.25 -23.95
CA GLU A 206 26.05 -0.99 -25.12
C GLU A 206 25.36 -2.25 -25.64
N ALA A 207 26.02 -3.40 -25.57
CA ALA A 207 25.40 -4.68 -25.93
C ALA A 207 24.26 -5.06 -24.99
N GLU A 208 24.39 -4.78 -23.69
CA GLU A 208 23.32 -5.00 -22.70
C GLU A 208 22.15 -4.04 -22.90
N LYS A 209 22.43 -2.75 -23.16
CA LYS A 209 21.40 -1.73 -23.46
C LYS A 209 20.58 -2.12 -24.69
N GLN A 210 21.24 -2.43 -25.80
CA GLN A 210 20.57 -2.85 -27.04
C GLN A 210 19.73 -4.12 -26.84
N ALA A 211 20.20 -5.06 -26.02
CA ALA A 211 19.47 -6.30 -25.77
C ALA A 211 18.15 -6.07 -25.01
N ILE A 212 18.12 -5.12 -24.06
CA ILE A 212 16.90 -4.75 -23.34
C ILE A 212 15.96 -3.94 -24.24
N GLU A 213 16.48 -2.92 -24.92
CA GLU A 213 15.67 -2.05 -25.80
C GLU A 213 14.98 -2.83 -26.91
N ARG A 214 15.69 -3.77 -27.56
CA ARG A 214 15.09 -4.62 -28.60
C ARG A 214 13.92 -5.44 -28.07
N GLU A 215 14.01 -5.95 -26.84
CA GLU A 215 12.94 -6.76 -26.24
C GLU A 215 11.73 -5.92 -25.87
N ILE A 216 11.94 -4.71 -25.33
CA ILE A 216 10.85 -3.78 -25.02
C ILE A 216 10.18 -3.28 -26.31
N ALA A 217 10.96 -2.90 -27.32
CA ALA A 217 10.44 -2.41 -28.60
C ALA A 217 9.66 -3.48 -29.38
N GLN A 218 10.10 -4.75 -29.34
CA GLN A 218 9.39 -5.88 -29.95
C GLN A 218 8.00 -6.08 -29.36
N GLU A 219 7.80 -5.79 -28.07
CA GLU A 219 6.50 -5.90 -27.41
C GLU A 219 5.58 -4.71 -27.73
N GLU A 220 6.14 -3.52 -27.94
CA GLU A 220 5.37 -2.31 -28.24
C GLU A 220 4.76 -2.33 -29.65
N HIS A 221 5.43 -2.96 -30.61
CA HIS A 221 4.93 -3.13 -31.99
C HIS A 221 3.78 -4.14 -32.10
N GLY A 222 3.58 -5.01 -31.10
CA GLY A 222 2.51 -6.02 -31.09
C GLY A 222 1.20 -5.56 -30.42
N LYS A 223 1.12 -4.31 -29.93
CA LYS A 223 -0.06 -3.78 -29.23
C LYS A 223 -0.93 -2.98 -30.19
N GLU A 224 -2.06 -3.55 -30.60
CA GLU A 224 -3.10 -2.81 -31.31
C GLU A 224 -3.55 -1.60 -30.48
N ARG A 225 -3.47 -0.41 -31.08
CA ARG A 225 -4.04 0.83 -30.53
C ARG A 225 -5.54 0.80 -30.70
N SER A 226 -6.26 0.10 -29.84
CA SER A 226 -7.71 0.18 -29.84
C SER A 226 -8.25 0.01 -28.43
N HIS A 227 -8.79 1.11 -27.90
CA HIS A 227 -10.03 1.20 -27.13
C HIS A 227 -10.22 2.69 -26.79
N SER A 228 -11.43 3.22 -27.00
CA SER A 228 -11.80 4.56 -26.56
C SER A 228 -11.78 4.61 -25.03
N VAL A 229 -11.04 5.57 -24.46
CA VAL A 229 -10.99 5.83 -23.01
C VAL A 229 -12.40 6.05 -22.44
N ALA A 230 -13.32 6.60 -23.23
CA ALA A 230 -14.72 6.79 -22.82
C ALA A 230 -15.51 5.46 -22.70
N GLY A 231 -15.12 4.41 -23.44
CA GLY A 231 -15.76 3.09 -23.36
C GLY A 231 -15.54 2.38 -22.02
N ILE A 232 -14.45 2.70 -21.34
CA ILE A 232 -14.07 2.13 -20.03
C ILE A 232 -15.09 2.52 -18.95
N PHE A 233 -15.51 3.78 -18.93
CA PHE A 233 -16.50 4.27 -17.96
C PHE A 233 -17.88 3.62 -18.14
N ARG A 234 -18.17 3.06 -19.32
CA ARG A 234 -19.42 2.38 -19.64
C ARG A 234 -19.35 0.86 -19.45
N ASP A 235 -18.19 0.28 -19.16
CA ASP A 235 -18.04 -1.16 -18.99
C ASP A 235 -18.41 -1.58 -17.54
N PRO A 236 -19.53 -2.29 -17.32
CA PRO A 236 -19.95 -2.70 -15.99
C PRO A 236 -18.95 -3.64 -15.30
N ARG A 237 -18.11 -4.35 -16.07
CA ARG A 237 -17.06 -5.23 -15.51
C ARG A 237 -16.01 -4.41 -14.76
N ILE A 238 -15.72 -3.20 -15.22
CA ILE A 238 -14.73 -2.31 -14.59
C ILE A 238 -15.27 -1.81 -13.25
N TRP A 239 -16.54 -1.43 -13.18
CA TRP A 239 -17.17 -1.02 -11.92
C TRP A 239 -17.28 -2.18 -10.92
N LEU A 240 -17.54 -3.41 -11.38
CA LEU A 240 -17.45 -4.60 -10.53
C LEU A 240 -16.04 -4.79 -9.98
N MET A 241 -15.00 -4.61 -10.82
CA MET A 241 -13.60 -4.65 -10.38
C MET A 241 -13.29 -3.54 -9.37
N CYS A 242 -13.79 -2.32 -9.57
CA CYS A 242 -13.66 -1.23 -8.59
C CYS A 242 -14.27 -1.62 -7.24
N LEU A 243 -15.48 -2.19 -7.23
CA LEU A 243 -16.17 -2.57 -6.00
C LEU A 243 -15.47 -3.71 -5.26
N ILE A 244 -15.01 -4.74 -5.98
CA ILE A 244 -14.23 -5.84 -5.40
C ILE A 244 -12.94 -5.30 -4.78
N TYR A 245 -12.20 -4.47 -5.52
CA TYR A 245 -10.93 -3.92 -5.04
C TYR A 245 -11.16 -3.01 -3.83
N PHE A 246 -12.20 -2.18 -3.86
CA PHE A 246 -12.62 -1.34 -2.74
C PHE A 246 -12.84 -2.18 -1.48
N CYS A 247 -13.56 -3.30 -1.56
CA CYS A 247 -13.81 -4.17 -0.40
C CYS A 247 -12.50 -4.73 0.20
N PHE A 248 -11.57 -5.19 -0.63
CA PHE A 248 -10.30 -5.75 -0.16
C PHE A 248 -9.35 -4.69 0.40
N VAL A 249 -9.27 -3.53 -0.27
CA VAL A 249 -8.47 -2.39 0.21
C VAL A 249 -9.04 -1.83 1.51
N MET A 250 -10.37 -1.85 1.69
CA MET A 250 -11.02 -1.45 2.94
C MET A 250 -10.57 -2.33 4.11
N GLY A 251 -10.58 -3.66 3.94
CA GLY A 251 -10.08 -4.61 4.94
C GLY A 251 -8.59 -4.40 5.23
N GLN A 252 -7.76 -4.22 4.20
CA GLN A 252 -6.33 -3.98 4.34
C GLN A 252 -6.02 -2.70 5.14
N TYR A 253 -6.59 -1.56 4.76
CA TYR A 253 -6.31 -0.30 5.46
C TYR A 253 -6.96 -0.24 6.84
N GLY A 254 -8.15 -0.82 7.01
CA GLY A 254 -8.80 -0.92 8.31
C GLY A 254 -7.93 -1.68 9.31
N LEU A 255 -7.36 -2.80 8.89
CA LEU A 255 -6.37 -3.54 9.68
C LEU A 255 -5.12 -2.69 9.95
N THR A 256 -4.53 -2.10 8.90
CA THR A 256 -3.21 -1.47 8.99
C THR A 256 -3.21 -0.21 9.86
N PHE A 257 -4.20 0.68 9.70
CA PHE A 257 -4.29 1.93 10.48
C PHE A 257 -4.70 1.71 11.92
N TRP A 258 -5.36 0.59 12.22
CA TRP A 258 -5.84 0.30 13.57
C TRP A 258 -5.02 -0.77 14.28
N MET A 259 -4.06 -1.41 13.60
CA MET A 259 -3.27 -2.51 14.16
C MET A 259 -2.71 -2.22 15.56
N PRO A 260 -2.06 -1.07 15.82
CA PRO A 260 -1.47 -0.82 17.14
C PRO A 260 -2.56 -0.65 18.21
N THR A 261 -3.70 -0.07 17.85
CA THR A 261 -4.88 0.06 18.74
C THR A 261 -5.54 -1.29 18.99
N LEU A 262 -5.64 -2.17 17.98
CA LEU A 262 -6.19 -3.51 18.12
C LEU A 262 -5.32 -4.37 19.03
N VAL A 263 -3.99 -4.30 18.87
CA VAL A 263 -3.04 -4.99 19.76
C VAL A 263 -3.06 -4.40 21.17
N LYS A 264 -3.12 -3.08 21.33
CA LYS A 264 -3.27 -2.46 22.66
C LYS A 264 -4.56 -2.89 23.36
N ALA A 265 -5.65 -3.07 22.61
CA ALA A 265 -6.94 -3.49 23.15
C ALA A 265 -6.93 -4.94 23.69
N THR A 266 -5.95 -5.78 23.33
CA THR A 266 -5.78 -7.11 23.94
C THR A 266 -5.07 -7.07 25.29
N GLY A 267 -4.67 -5.88 25.78
CA GLY A 267 -3.99 -5.71 27.07
C GLY A 267 -2.46 -5.63 26.98
N VAL A 268 -1.89 -5.62 25.77
CA VAL A 268 -0.45 -5.39 25.58
C VAL A 268 -0.09 -3.96 26.00
N ALA A 269 0.89 -3.84 26.91
CA ALA A 269 1.40 -2.56 27.39
C ALA A 269 2.78 -2.22 26.82
N GLY A 270 3.05 -0.93 26.64
CA GLY A 270 4.30 -0.38 26.09
C GLY A 270 4.27 -0.30 24.55
N ASN A 271 4.75 0.81 23.99
CA ASN A 271 4.65 1.04 22.54
C ASN A 271 5.58 0.09 21.77
N LEU A 272 6.76 -0.22 22.31
CA LEU A 272 7.67 -1.21 21.74
C LEU A 272 7.05 -2.61 21.69
N ASN A 273 6.41 -3.06 22.78
CA ASN A 273 5.76 -4.38 22.81
C ASN A 273 4.57 -4.44 21.84
N ILE A 274 3.77 -3.37 21.78
CA ILE A 274 2.72 -3.23 20.77
C ILE A 274 3.32 -3.31 19.36
N GLY A 275 4.47 -2.66 19.13
CA GLY A 275 5.23 -2.71 17.88
C GLY A 275 5.69 -4.11 17.50
N LEU A 276 6.34 -4.82 18.43
CA LEU A 276 6.84 -6.19 18.25
C LEU A 276 5.70 -7.17 17.98
N ILE A 277 4.60 -7.08 18.72
CA ILE A 277 3.44 -7.95 18.51
C ILE A 277 2.72 -7.60 17.21
N SER A 278 2.60 -6.31 16.88
CA SER A 278 2.01 -5.86 15.62
C SER A 278 2.80 -6.34 14.40
N ALA A 279 4.09 -6.68 14.53
CA ALA A 279 4.87 -7.25 13.44
C ALA A 279 4.42 -8.67 13.06
N ILE A 280 3.91 -9.47 14.02
CA ILE A 280 3.54 -10.88 13.81
C ILE A 280 2.46 -11.03 12.72
N PRO A 281 1.33 -10.28 12.74
CA PRO A 281 0.35 -10.32 11.65
C PRO A 281 0.94 -10.03 10.25
N PHE A 282 1.89 -9.10 10.14
CA PHE A 282 2.52 -8.78 8.86
C PHE A 282 3.49 -9.87 8.39
N ILE A 283 4.18 -10.58 9.30
CA ILE A 283 4.97 -11.77 8.97
C ILE A 283 4.04 -12.84 8.37
N CYS A 284 2.91 -13.13 9.02
CA CYS A 284 1.91 -14.06 8.52
C CYS A 284 1.38 -13.62 7.13
N ALA A 285 1.16 -12.33 6.93
CA ALA A 285 0.77 -11.77 5.63
C ALA A 285 1.80 -11.97 4.53
N VAL A 286 3.09 -11.76 4.79
CA VAL A 286 4.15 -12.07 3.81
C VAL A 286 4.11 -13.54 3.40
N ILE A 287 4.02 -14.44 4.39
CA ILE A 287 4.01 -15.89 4.15
C ILE A 287 2.79 -16.28 3.32
N ALA A 288 1.60 -15.85 3.74
CA ALA A 288 0.34 -16.14 3.05
C ALA A 288 0.33 -15.57 1.62
N MET A 289 0.74 -14.31 1.44
CA MET A 289 0.79 -13.66 0.12
C MET A 289 1.68 -14.44 -0.85
N ASN A 290 2.85 -14.90 -0.40
CA ASN A 290 3.76 -15.69 -1.23
C ASN A 290 3.21 -17.11 -1.51
N PHE A 291 2.56 -17.73 -0.54
CA PHE A 291 1.95 -19.04 -0.68
C PHE A 291 0.77 -19.00 -1.68
N PHE A 292 -0.20 -18.12 -1.46
CA PHE A 292 -1.35 -17.96 -2.34
C PHE A 292 -0.96 -17.43 -3.72
N GLY A 293 0.08 -16.58 -3.84
CA GLY A 293 0.64 -16.17 -5.13
C GLY A 293 1.16 -17.34 -5.95
N ARG A 294 2.02 -18.18 -5.36
CA ARG A 294 2.55 -19.37 -6.06
C ARG A 294 1.46 -20.39 -6.37
N SER A 295 0.50 -20.56 -5.47
CA SER A 295 -0.63 -21.45 -5.68
C SER A 295 -1.54 -20.94 -6.82
N ALA A 296 -1.81 -19.64 -6.88
CA ALA A 296 -2.62 -19.02 -7.93
C ALA A 296 -1.97 -19.21 -9.30
N ASP A 297 -0.65 -19.04 -9.40
CA ASP A 297 0.11 -19.27 -10.63
C ASP A 297 0.10 -20.75 -11.06
N ARG A 298 0.13 -21.68 -10.09
CA ARG A 298 0.15 -23.12 -10.35
C ARG A 298 -1.21 -23.65 -10.82
N TYR A 299 -2.27 -23.32 -10.10
CA TYR A 299 -3.62 -23.85 -10.36
C TYR A 299 -4.41 -22.99 -11.35
N ARG A 300 -3.99 -21.74 -11.58
CA ARG A 300 -4.67 -20.76 -12.46
C ARG A 300 -6.12 -20.47 -12.04
N GLU A 301 -6.48 -20.75 -10.80
CA GLU A 301 -7.82 -20.53 -10.23
C GLU A 301 -7.92 -19.19 -9.51
N ARG A 302 -7.89 -18.09 -10.27
CA ARG A 302 -7.79 -16.72 -9.74
C ARG A 302 -8.90 -16.36 -8.75
N ARG A 303 -10.12 -16.86 -8.97
CA ARG A 303 -11.27 -16.61 -8.08
C ARG A 303 -11.06 -17.19 -6.67
N TRP A 304 -10.70 -18.46 -6.57
CA TRP A 304 -10.57 -19.13 -5.26
C TRP A 304 -9.40 -18.59 -4.46
N HIS A 305 -8.34 -18.14 -5.14
CA HIS A 305 -7.19 -17.47 -4.53
C HIS A 305 -7.50 -16.05 -4.04
N LEU A 306 -8.72 -15.54 -4.24
CA LEU A 306 -9.23 -14.31 -3.62
C LEU A 306 -10.30 -14.61 -2.57
N VAL A 307 -11.20 -15.55 -2.86
CA VAL A 307 -12.27 -15.93 -1.93
C VAL A 307 -11.69 -16.55 -0.65
N VAL A 308 -10.77 -17.51 -0.75
CA VAL A 308 -10.23 -18.20 0.44
C VAL A 308 -9.47 -17.23 1.36
N PRO A 309 -8.54 -16.37 0.87
CA PRO A 309 -7.93 -15.36 1.73
C PRO A 309 -8.94 -14.36 2.29
N ALA A 310 -9.95 -13.94 1.52
CA ALA A 310 -10.99 -13.05 2.05
C ALA A 310 -11.78 -13.69 3.21
N LEU A 311 -12.06 -15.00 3.13
CA LEU A 311 -12.67 -15.76 4.22
C LEU A 311 -11.75 -15.85 5.44
N PHE A 312 -10.45 -16.08 5.25
CA PHE A 312 -9.46 -16.02 6.35
C PHE A 312 -9.47 -14.64 7.01
N GLY A 313 -9.54 -13.58 6.19
CA GLY A 313 -9.71 -12.20 6.62
C GLY A 313 -10.93 -12.02 7.52
N ALA A 314 -12.10 -12.44 7.04
CA ALA A 314 -13.37 -12.30 7.75
C ALA A 314 -13.41 -13.11 9.06
N VAL A 315 -13.01 -14.39 9.02
CA VAL A 315 -12.94 -15.25 10.22
C VAL A 315 -11.94 -14.68 11.22
N GLY A 316 -10.79 -14.22 10.74
CA GLY A 316 -9.76 -13.56 11.56
C GLY A 316 -10.33 -12.38 12.34
N PHE A 317 -11.01 -11.45 11.66
CA PHE A 317 -11.62 -10.30 12.32
C PHE A 317 -12.73 -10.69 13.31
N VAL A 318 -13.62 -11.61 12.94
CA VAL A 318 -14.74 -12.02 13.80
C VAL A 318 -14.24 -12.65 15.10
N VAL A 319 -13.32 -13.62 15.00
CA VAL A 319 -12.82 -14.33 16.18
C VAL A 319 -11.92 -13.44 17.02
N ALA A 320 -11.09 -12.59 16.40
CA ALA A 320 -10.28 -11.63 17.14
C ALA A 320 -11.13 -10.63 17.92
N ALA A 321 -12.26 -10.19 17.37
CA ALA A 321 -13.20 -9.31 18.04
C ALA A 321 -13.92 -9.99 19.21
N ALA A 322 -14.35 -11.24 19.03
CA ALA A 322 -15.12 -11.97 20.02
C ALA A 322 -14.28 -12.55 21.17
N SER A 323 -12.97 -12.72 20.97
CA SER A 323 -12.12 -13.43 21.94
C SER A 323 -11.58 -12.51 23.04
N PRO A 324 -11.79 -12.85 24.32
CA PRO A 324 -11.16 -12.14 25.44
C PRO A 324 -9.71 -12.57 25.69
N ASP A 325 -9.27 -13.71 25.14
CA ASP A 325 -7.90 -14.21 25.29
C ASP A 325 -6.97 -13.44 24.33
N PRO A 326 -5.95 -12.72 24.85
CA PRO A 326 -5.02 -11.95 24.03
C PRO A 326 -4.28 -12.78 22.98
N THR A 327 -3.94 -14.03 23.29
CA THR A 327 -3.23 -14.96 22.41
C THR A 327 -4.11 -15.34 21.23
N ILE A 328 -5.37 -15.69 21.50
CA ILE A 328 -6.35 -16.01 20.46
C ILE A 328 -6.62 -14.78 19.61
N ALA A 329 -6.82 -13.61 20.23
CA ALA A 329 -7.05 -12.37 19.51
C ALA A 329 -5.89 -12.04 18.55
N ILE A 330 -4.64 -12.14 18.99
CA ILE A 330 -3.44 -11.89 18.16
C ILE A 330 -3.31 -12.94 17.05
N ALA A 331 -3.56 -14.22 17.34
CA ALA A 331 -3.51 -15.29 16.34
C ALA A 331 -4.52 -15.06 15.21
N PHE A 332 -5.75 -14.67 15.56
CA PHE A 332 -6.80 -14.40 14.57
C PHE A 332 -6.65 -13.02 13.90
N LEU A 333 -6.04 -12.02 14.54
CA LEU A 333 -5.57 -10.80 13.85
C LEU A 333 -4.48 -11.13 12.82
N SER A 334 -3.63 -12.11 13.10
CA SER A 334 -2.63 -12.60 12.15
C SER A 334 -3.27 -13.32 10.97
N LEU A 335 -4.33 -14.11 11.20
CA LEU A 335 -5.16 -14.68 10.14
C LEU A 335 -5.88 -13.60 9.33
N ALA A 336 -6.38 -12.56 10.00
CA ALA A 336 -7.04 -11.43 9.36
C ALA A 336 -6.09 -10.69 8.41
N ALA A 337 -4.88 -10.39 8.89
CA ALA A 337 -3.82 -9.77 8.11
C ALA A 337 -3.40 -10.65 6.92
N ALA A 338 -3.21 -11.95 7.17
CA ALA A 338 -2.89 -12.94 6.14
C ALA A 338 -3.94 -12.96 5.01
N GLY A 339 -5.22 -12.85 5.35
CA GLY A 339 -6.30 -12.76 4.37
C GLY A 339 -6.36 -11.42 3.64
N ALA A 340 -6.58 -10.34 4.39
CA ALA A 340 -6.87 -9.02 3.84
C ALA A 340 -5.72 -8.46 2.99
N ILE A 341 -4.47 -8.59 3.44
CA ILE A 341 -3.29 -8.07 2.73
C ILE A 341 -2.99 -8.90 1.47
N THR A 342 -3.28 -10.21 1.50
CA THR A 342 -3.05 -11.10 0.35
C THR A 342 -4.02 -10.83 -0.80
N CYS A 343 -5.26 -10.43 -0.51
CA CYS A 343 -6.26 -10.14 -1.54
C CYS A 343 -5.85 -9.00 -2.48
N ALA A 344 -5.23 -7.93 -1.95
CA ALA A 344 -4.91 -6.73 -2.74
C ALA A 344 -3.96 -6.95 -3.92
N PRO A 345 -2.81 -7.64 -3.80
CA PRO A 345 -1.94 -7.94 -4.94
C PRO A 345 -2.55 -9.00 -5.86
N LEU A 346 -3.23 -10.03 -5.32
CA LEU A 346 -3.85 -11.09 -6.13
C LEU A 346 -5.03 -10.59 -6.96
N PHE A 347 -5.70 -9.54 -6.49
CA PHE A 347 -6.85 -8.96 -7.16
C PHE A 347 -6.52 -8.55 -8.60
N TRP A 348 -5.31 -8.03 -8.83
CA TRP A 348 -4.86 -7.56 -10.14
C TRP A 348 -4.79 -8.67 -11.20
N SER A 349 -4.85 -9.93 -10.79
CA SER A 349 -4.99 -11.06 -11.70
C SER A 349 -6.38 -11.13 -12.36
N LEU A 350 -7.43 -10.50 -11.81
CA LEU A 350 -8.76 -10.46 -12.43
C LEU A 350 -8.86 -9.47 -13.60
N PRO A 351 -8.65 -8.14 -13.42
CA PRO A 351 -8.81 -7.18 -14.50
C PRO A 351 -7.84 -7.44 -15.66
N THR A 352 -6.63 -7.88 -15.36
CA THR A 352 -5.61 -8.18 -16.38
C THR A 352 -5.94 -9.39 -17.25
N ALA A 353 -6.92 -10.22 -16.88
CA ALA A 353 -7.36 -11.36 -17.69
C ALA A 353 -8.21 -10.95 -18.91
N PHE A 354 -8.86 -9.79 -18.85
CA PHE A 354 -9.77 -9.33 -19.92
C PHE A 354 -9.48 -7.90 -20.42
N LEU A 355 -8.67 -7.13 -19.69
CA LEU A 355 -8.19 -5.82 -20.14
C LEU A 355 -6.93 -5.98 -21.01
N GLY A 356 -7.01 -5.56 -22.27
CA GLY A 356 -5.89 -5.50 -23.22
C GLY A 356 -5.66 -4.09 -23.79
N GLY A 357 -4.47 -3.87 -24.38
CA GLY A 357 -4.16 -2.64 -25.12
C GLY A 357 -4.13 -1.36 -24.27
N THR A 358 -4.37 -0.22 -24.92
CA THR A 358 -4.40 1.12 -24.30
C THR A 358 -5.57 1.30 -23.33
N GLY A 359 -6.70 0.62 -23.57
CA GLY A 359 -7.85 0.62 -22.67
C GLY A 359 -7.56 -0.01 -21.30
N ALA A 360 -6.63 -0.97 -21.24
CA ALA A 360 -6.22 -1.60 -19.99
C ALA A 360 -5.56 -0.63 -19.01
N ALA A 361 -4.71 0.28 -19.50
CA ALA A 361 -4.01 1.24 -18.64
C ALA A 361 -4.99 2.19 -17.94
N ALA A 362 -5.96 2.73 -18.69
CA ALA A 362 -6.97 3.62 -18.15
C ALA A 362 -7.97 2.87 -17.22
N GLY A 363 -8.33 1.62 -17.53
CA GLY A 363 -9.15 0.79 -16.64
C GLY A 363 -8.44 0.45 -15.33
N ILE A 364 -7.16 0.08 -15.39
CA ILE A 364 -6.31 -0.17 -14.22
C ILE A 364 -6.19 1.09 -13.35
N ALA A 365 -5.97 2.25 -13.97
CA ALA A 365 -5.90 3.53 -13.27
C ALA A 365 -7.23 3.83 -12.56
N LEU A 366 -8.37 3.70 -13.25
CA LEU A 366 -9.69 3.92 -12.65
C LEU A 366 -9.94 2.98 -11.47
N ILE A 367 -9.66 1.68 -11.62
CA ILE A 367 -9.84 0.69 -10.55
C ILE A 367 -8.96 1.03 -9.35
N ASN A 368 -7.69 1.38 -9.57
CA ASN A 368 -6.77 1.71 -8.48
C ASN A 368 -7.22 2.97 -7.72
N SER A 369 -7.54 4.04 -8.45
CA SER A 369 -7.93 5.31 -7.86
C SER A 369 -9.25 5.17 -7.09
N VAL A 370 -10.28 4.53 -7.65
CA VAL A 370 -11.56 4.28 -6.94
C VAL A 370 -11.35 3.35 -5.74
N GLY A 371 -10.57 2.29 -5.89
CA GLY A 371 -10.28 1.37 -4.79
C GLY A 371 -9.52 2.04 -3.63
N ASN A 372 -8.62 2.97 -3.91
CA ASN A 372 -7.91 3.73 -2.86
C ASN A 372 -8.83 4.64 -2.04
N LEU A 373 -10.02 5.01 -2.53
CA LEU A 373 -11.02 5.71 -1.71
C LEU A 373 -11.51 4.84 -0.53
N ALA A 374 -11.35 3.52 -0.59
CA ALA A 374 -11.57 2.67 0.58
C ALA A 374 -10.60 3.00 1.73
N GLY A 375 -9.41 3.53 1.42
CA GLY A 375 -8.48 4.06 2.41
C GLY A 375 -9.00 5.32 3.12
N PHE A 376 -9.90 6.08 2.49
CA PHE A 376 -10.63 7.16 3.16
C PHE A 376 -11.74 6.61 4.07
N VAL A 377 -12.59 5.74 3.52
CA VAL A 377 -13.78 5.25 4.21
C VAL A 377 -13.44 4.33 5.38
N SER A 378 -12.45 3.45 5.23
CA SER A 378 -12.11 2.41 6.22
C SER A 378 -11.74 2.97 7.60
N PRO A 379 -10.69 3.79 7.75
CA PRO A 379 -10.30 4.27 9.06
C PRO A 379 -11.35 5.21 9.68
N TYR A 380 -12.06 6.00 8.88
CA TYR A 380 -13.15 6.83 9.34
C TYR A 380 -14.31 6.01 9.90
N LEU A 381 -14.76 4.98 9.18
CA LEU A 381 -15.84 4.10 9.61
C LEU A 381 -15.49 3.40 10.93
N VAL A 382 -14.28 2.84 11.05
CA VAL A 382 -13.84 2.17 12.27
C VAL A 382 -13.78 3.16 13.44
N GLY A 383 -13.26 4.37 13.22
CA GLY A 383 -13.20 5.41 14.25
C GLY A 383 -14.59 5.86 14.71
N TYR A 384 -15.50 6.10 13.77
CA TYR A 384 -16.89 6.46 14.05
C TYR A 384 -17.63 5.38 14.84
N LEU A 385 -17.52 4.12 14.42
CA LEU A 385 -18.13 2.99 15.12
C LEU A 385 -17.55 2.83 16.53
N LYS A 386 -16.25 3.08 16.70
CA LYS A 386 -15.61 3.01 18.01
C LYS A 386 -16.08 4.12 18.95
N ASP A 387 -16.18 5.37 18.48
CA ASP A 387 -16.72 6.48 19.29
C ASP A 387 -18.19 6.21 19.69
N LEU A 388 -19.01 5.66 18.79
CA LEU A 388 -20.42 5.35 19.07
C LEU A 388 -20.61 4.20 20.06
N THR A 389 -19.77 3.17 20.01
CA THR A 389 -19.99 1.91 20.74
C THR A 389 -19.05 1.72 21.92
N GLY A 390 -17.99 2.52 22.02
CA GLY A 390 -16.93 2.38 23.01
C GLY A 390 -15.99 1.19 22.78
N THR A 391 -16.17 0.41 21.71
CA THR A 391 -15.41 -0.83 21.46
C THR A 391 -14.85 -0.91 20.03
N THR A 392 -13.69 -1.57 19.88
CA THR A 392 -13.08 -1.86 18.58
C THR A 392 -13.75 -3.03 17.85
N GLN A 393 -14.58 -3.81 18.55
CA GLN A 393 -15.21 -5.03 18.02
C GLN A 393 -16.11 -4.76 16.82
N VAL A 394 -16.97 -3.73 16.91
CA VAL A 394 -17.93 -3.40 15.85
C VAL A 394 -17.22 -2.98 14.57
N GLY A 395 -16.09 -2.26 14.68
CA GLY A 395 -15.22 -1.95 13.56
C GLY A 395 -14.66 -3.21 12.88
N MET A 396 -14.18 -4.19 13.66
CA MET A 396 -13.69 -5.47 13.13
C MET A 396 -14.81 -6.27 12.45
N TYR A 397 -16.02 -6.32 13.01
CA TYR A 397 -17.16 -6.99 12.36
C TYR A 397 -17.56 -6.31 11.04
N ALA A 398 -17.51 -4.98 10.97
CA ALA A 398 -17.75 -4.25 9.72
C ALA A 398 -16.69 -4.59 8.65
N LEU A 399 -15.41 -4.68 9.05
CA LEU A 399 -14.34 -5.11 8.14
C LEU A 399 -14.47 -6.58 7.71
N ALA A 400 -14.95 -7.46 8.59
CA ALA A 400 -15.26 -8.84 8.21
C ALA A 400 -16.40 -8.90 7.18
N ALA A 401 -17.48 -8.14 7.41
CA ALA A 401 -18.62 -8.07 6.52
C ALA A 401 -18.23 -7.56 5.13
N ILE A 402 -17.40 -6.51 5.03
CA ILE A 402 -16.98 -5.99 3.72
C ILE A 402 -16.07 -6.98 2.97
N LEU A 403 -15.22 -7.74 3.67
CA LEU A 403 -14.44 -8.81 3.05
C LEU A 403 -15.31 -9.94 2.53
N MET A 404 -16.37 -10.31 3.26
CA MET A 404 -17.38 -11.28 2.78
C MET A 404 -18.10 -10.78 1.53
N VAL A 405 -18.50 -9.51 1.50
CA VAL A 405 -19.08 -8.88 0.31
C VAL A 405 -18.11 -8.96 -0.87
N GLY A 406 -16.83 -8.61 -0.66
CA GLY A 406 -15.79 -8.75 -1.68
C GLY A 406 -15.64 -10.19 -2.21
N ALA A 407 -15.66 -11.18 -1.31
CA ALA A 407 -15.60 -12.60 -1.68
C ALA A 407 -16.83 -13.03 -2.52
N ILE A 408 -18.03 -12.63 -2.12
CA ILE A 408 -19.27 -12.91 -2.85
C ILE A 408 -19.22 -12.27 -4.25
N LEU A 409 -18.77 -11.01 -4.34
CA LEU A 409 -18.64 -10.32 -5.62
C LEU A 409 -17.62 -11.01 -6.54
N VAL A 410 -16.49 -11.50 -6.02
CA VAL A 410 -15.55 -12.32 -6.81
C VAL A 410 -16.23 -13.56 -7.38
N LEU A 411 -17.15 -14.19 -6.65
CA LEU A 411 -17.86 -15.37 -7.13
C LEU A 411 -18.81 -15.06 -8.31
N THR A 412 -19.21 -13.80 -8.48
CA THR A 412 -20.00 -13.35 -9.65
C THR A 412 -19.17 -13.21 -10.93
N VAL A 413 -17.84 -13.11 -10.82
CA VAL A 413 -16.95 -12.96 -11.98
C VAL A 413 -16.89 -14.27 -12.76
N PRO A 414 -17.20 -14.32 -14.08
CA PRO A 414 -17.25 -15.58 -14.82
C PRO A 414 -15.91 -16.34 -14.78
N PRO A 415 -15.86 -17.63 -14.34
CA PRO A 415 -14.60 -18.38 -14.22
C PRO A 415 -13.85 -18.49 -15.54
N LYS A 416 -14.57 -18.70 -16.65
CA LYS A 416 -14.00 -18.84 -18.00
C LYS A 416 -13.25 -17.59 -18.48
N LEU A 417 -13.53 -16.43 -17.89
CA LEU A 417 -12.91 -15.16 -18.21
C LEU A 417 -11.56 -15.01 -17.49
N VAL A 418 -11.45 -15.51 -16.26
CA VAL A 418 -10.33 -15.19 -15.35
C VAL A 418 -9.46 -16.38 -15.00
N ASN A 419 -9.98 -17.61 -14.96
CA ASN A 419 -9.18 -18.79 -14.62
C ASN A 419 -8.40 -19.30 -15.84
N ARG A 420 -7.22 -18.72 -16.09
CA ARG A 420 -6.34 -19.04 -17.23
C ARG A 420 -4.85 -18.89 -16.90
#